data_AF-A0A2R2IVQ5-F1
#
_entry.id   AF-A0A2R2IVQ5-F1
#
_cell.length_a   1.000
_cell.length_b   1.000
_cell.length_c   1.000
_cell.angle_alpha   90.00
_cell.angle_beta   90.00
_cell.angle_gamma   90.00
#
_symmetry.space_group_name_H-M   'P 1'
#
loop_
_entity.id
_entity.type
_entity.pdbx_description
1 polymer ?
#
loop_
_entity_poly.entity_id
_entity_poly.type
_entity_poly.pdbx_seq_one_letter_code
_entity_poly.pdbx_strand_id
1 'polypeptide(L)'
;MAFPRNPNSVQRLKRLNNRQRKKMRVGEFRELGFHLVAQLREGVDTDALLDGWLTRFDEAGISFGGHFDGKSRLEGVAFPVSGSQITDAVRGELVAWLQARAEVQSLEASELIDLWHAA
;
A
#
# COMPACT_ATOMS: atom_id res chain seq x y z
N MET A 1 8.24 -16.09 24.73
CA MET A 1 7.87 -15.18 23.63
C MET A 1 7.22 -16.00 22.54
N ALA A 2 5.93 -15.80 22.25
CA ALA A 2 5.27 -16.52 21.17
C ALA A 2 5.64 -15.83 19.86
N PHE A 3 6.37 -16.51 18.98
CA PHE A 3 6.58 -16.04 17.62
C PHE A 3 5.19 -15.80 16.98
N PRO A 4 4.94 -14.66 16.33
CA PRO A 4 3.68 -14.45 15.61
C PRO A 4 3.55 -15.59 14.59
N ARG A 5 2.56 -16.46 14.80
CA ARG A 5 2.30 -17.59 13.91
C ARG A 5 1.90 -17.01 12.56
N ASN A 6 2.73 -17.20 11.52
CA ASN A 6 2.39 -16.82 10.16
C ASN A 6 0.98 -17.35 9.80
N PRO A 7 -0.01 -16.45 9.64
CA PRO A 7 -1.41 -16.84 9.40
C PRO A 7 -1.59 -17.48 8.02
N ASN A 8 -0.64 -17.27 7.12
CA ASN A 8 -0.56 -17.84 5.78
C ASN A 8 0.32 -19.10 5.70
N SER A 9 0.68 -19.73 6.83
CA SER A 9 1.45 -20.98 6.82
C SER A 9 0.68 -22.13 6.15
N VAL A 10 1.39 -22.93 5.35
CA VAL A 10 0.81 -24.03 4.55
C VAL A 10 0.01 -25.02 5.43
N GLN A 11 0.54 -25.37 6.61
CA GLN A 11 -0.13 -26.29 7.54
C GLN A 11 -1.46 -25.73 8.05
N ARG A 12 -1.53 -24.42 8.30
CA ARG A 12 -2.76 -23.75 8.74
C ARG A 12 -3.77 -23.69 7.60
N LEU A 13 -3.36 -23.26 6.41
CA LEU A 13 -4.24 -23.17 5.25
C LEU A 13 -4.87 -24.51 4.87
N LYS A 14 -4.12 -25.62 4.98
CA LYS A 14 -4.64 -26.99 4.78
C LYS A 14 -5.78 -27.37 5.72
N ARG A 15 -5.84 -26.78 6.93
CA ARG A 15 -6.88 -27.05 7.94
C ARG A 15 -8.10 -26.13 7.80
N LEU A 16 -8.02 -25.08 6.98
CA LEU A 16 -9.09 -24.11 6.77
C LEU A 16 -9.84 -24.42 5.48
N ASN A 17 -11.18 -24.49 5.57
CA ASN A 17 -12.03 -24.53 4.39
C ASN A 17 -12.10 -23.14 3.72
N ASN A 18 -12.67 -23.08 2.51
CA ASN A 18 -12.74 -21.84 1.71
C ASN A 18 -13.43 -20.69 2.47
N ARG A 19 -14.57 -20.95 3.11
CA ARG A 19 -15.29 -19.94 3.91
C ARG A 19 -14.44 -19.39 5.06
N GLN A 20 -13.66 -20.25 5.72
CA GLN A 20 -12.76 -19.83 6.81
C GLN A 20 -11.59 -19.00 6.29
N ARG A 21 -10.97 -19.38 5.17
CA ARG A 21 -9.89 -18.59 4.55
C ARG A 21 -10.35 -17.19 4.19
N LYS A 22 -11.54 -17.08 3.58
CA LYS A 22 -12.17 -15.78 3.28
C LYS A 22 -12.45 -14.97 4.53
N LYS A 23 -13.04 -15.58 5.56
CA LYS A 23 -13.35 -14.91 6.83
C LYS A 23 -12.10 -14.39 7.55
N MET A 24 -10.99 -15.13 7.47
CA MET A 24 -9.73 -14.77 8.14
C MET A 24 -8.77 -13.94 7.28
N ARG A 25 -9.12 -13.67 6.01
CA ARG A 25 -8.28 -12.94 5.05
C ARG A 25 -6.88 -13.56 4.90
N VAL A 26 -6.85 -14.86 4.63
CA VAL A 26 -5.61 -15.64 4.46
C VAL A 26 -5.61 -16.42 3.14
N GLY A 27 -4.44 -16.86 2.71
CA GLY A 27 -4.25 -17.61 1.47
C GLY A 27 -4.57 -16.73 0.26
N GLU A 28 -5.52 -17.18 -0.55
CA GLU A 28 -6.01 -16.48 -1.74
C GLU A 28 -6.79 -15.20 -1.43
N PHE A 29 -7.19 -14.98 -0.17
CA PHE A 29 -7.92 -13.79 0.27
C PHE A 29 -7.04 -12.78 1.03
N ARG A 30 -5.72 -12.94 0.95
CA ARG A 30 -4.79 -11.94 1.47
C ARG A 30 -4.83 -10.69 0.59
N GLU A 31 -4.67 -9.54 1.21
CA GLU A 31 -4.60 -8.25 0.52
C GLU A 31 -3.22 -7.68 0.81
N LEU A 32 -2.39 -7.63 -0.24
CA LEU A 32 -1.06 -7.04 -0.14
C LEU A 32 -1.13 -5.56 -0.45
N GLY A 33 -0.41 -4.77 0.33
CA GLY A 33 -0.26 -3.34 0.13
C GLY A 33 1.05 -2.84 0.70
N PHE A 34 1.27 -1.53 0.65
CA PHE A 34 2.46 -0.92 1.21
C PHE A 34 2.15 0.44 1.79
N HIS A 35 2.86 0.79 2.86
CA HIS A 35 2.90 2.14 3.41
C HIS A 35 3.89 3.01 2.67
N LEU A 36 3.55 4.29 2.59
CA LEU A 36 4.36 5.33 1.96
C LEU A 36 4.30 6.62 2.78
N VAL A 37 5.45 7.25 2.96
CA VAL A 37 5.61 8.57 3.55
C VAL A 37 6.47 9.41 2.62
N ALA A 38 5.90 10.50 2.11
CA ALA A 38 6.60 11.49 1.31
C ALA A 38 6.66 12.82 2.06
N GLN A 39 7.85 13.40 2.12
CA GLN A 39 8.04 14.79 2.52
C GLN A 39 8.17 15.63 1.27
N LEU A 40 7.38 16.70 1.20
CA LEU A 40 7.35 17.68 0.13
C LEU A 40 8.14 18.92 0.53
N ARG A 41 8.72 19.59 -0.46
CA ARG A 41 9.42 20.86 -0.27
C ARG A 41 8.41 21.98 0.04
N GLU A 42 8.86 23.02 0.74
CA GLU A 42 8.03 24.20 0.99
C GLU A 42 7.72 24.97 -0.30
N GLY A 43 6.51 25.54 -0.39
CA GLY A 43 6.10 26.41 -1.51
C GLY A 43 5.77 25.68 -2.81
N VAL A 44 5.61 24.36 -2.78
CA VAL A 44 5.17 23.56 -3.93
C VAL A 44 3.66 23.57 -4.07
N ASP A 45 3.16 23.36 -5.29
CA ASP A 45 1.74 23.13 -5.55
C ASP A 45 1.37 21.70 -5.11
N THR A 46 0.82 21.60 -3.92
CA THR A 46 0.45 20.33 -3.30
C THR A 46 -0.80 19.71 -3.92
N ASP A 47 -1.71 20.54 -4.45
CA ASP A 47 -2.98 20.08 -4.99
C ASP A 47 -2.74 19.37 -6.33
N ALA A 48 -1.95 19.99 -7.22
CA ALA A 48 -1.57 19.38 -8.50
C ALA A 48 -0.75 18.08 -8.31
N LEU A 49 0.06 18.01 -7.24
CA LEU A 49 0.79 16.78 -6.89
C LEU A 49 -0.16 15.70 -6.41
N LEU A 50 -1.10 16.02 -5.54
CA LEU A 50 -2.05 15.07 -4.97
C LEU A 50 -3.03 14.54 -6.03
N ASP A 51 -3.54 15.40 -6.90
CA ASP A 51 -4.43 15.00 -8.01
C ASP A 51 -3.68 14.05 -8.98
N GLY A 52 -2.45 14.41 -9.34
CA GLY A 52 -1.60 13.55 -10.17
C GLY A 52 -1.30 12.22 -9.50
N TRP A 53 -1.08 12.22 -8.17
CA TRP A 53 -0.85 11.02 -7.39
C TRP A 53 -2.06 10.10 -7.38
N LEU A 54 -3.25 10.63 -7.06
CA LEU A 54 -4.50 9.86 -7.03
C LEU A 54 -4.85 9.30 -8.42
N THR A 55 -4.59 10.07 -9.49
CA THR A 55 -4.77 9.59 -10.87
C THR A 55 -3.96 8.32 -11.14
N ARG A 56 -2.75 8.17 -10.59
CA ARG A 56 -1.95 6.94 -10.75
C ARG A 56 -2.57 5.72 -10.07
N PHE A 57 -3.26 5.92 -8.95
CA PHE A 57 -3.99 4.82 -8.30
C PHE A 57 -5.20 4.39 -9.12
N ASP A 58 -5.93 5.36 -9.68
CA ASP A 58 -7.07 5.09 -10.55
C ASP A 58 -6.62 4.35 -11.82
N GLU A 59 -5.52 4.76 -12.46
CA GLU A 59 -4.92 4.07 -13.61
C GLU A 59 -4.49 2.63 -13.28
N ALA A 60 -3.91 2.43 -12.10
CA ALA A 60 -3.50 1.11 -11.62
C ALA A 60 -4.67 0.26 -11.07
N GLY A 61 -5.88 0.81 -11.00
CA GLY A 61 -7.06 0.11 -10.49
C GLY A 61 -6.96 -0.28 -9.01
N ILE A 62 -6.21 0.49 -8.24
CA ILE A 62 -6.00 0.30 -6.79
C ILE A 62 -6.41 1.57 -6.05
N SER A 63 -6.35 1.56 -4.72
CA SER A 63 -6.76 2.73 -3.93
C SER A 63 -5.67 3.13 -2.95
N PHE A 64 -5.67 4.42 -2.61
CA PHE A 64 -4.76 5.03 -1.66
C PHE A 64 -5.59 5.67 -0.55
N GLY A 65 -5.23 5.39 0.70
CA GLY A 65 -5.84 6.00 1.87
C GLY A 65 -4.76 6.52 2.79
N GLY A 66 -4.92 7.74 3.30
CA GLY A 66 -3.85 8.36 4.07
C GLY A 66 -4.23 9.68 4.68
N HIS A 67 -3.21 10.35 5.22
CA HIS A 67 -3.25 11.69 5.74
C HIS A 67 -2.32 12.59 4.91
N PHE A 68 -2.83 13.75 4.56
CA PHE A 68 -2.05 14.84 3.99
C PHE A 68 -2.28 16.09 4.84
N ASP A 69 -1.19 16.73 5.27
CA ASP A 69 -1.26 17.92 6.13
C ASP A 69 -1.51 19.23 5.35
N GLY A 70 -1.59 19.15 4.02
CA GLY A 70 -1.81 20.30 3.15
C GLY A 70 -0.57 21.15 2.91
N LYS A 71 0.61 20.73 3.39
CA LYS A 71 1.82 21.55 3.33
C LYS A 71 3.04 20.76 2.87
N SER A 72 3.45 19.78 3.66
CA SER A 72 4.76 19.17 3.50
C SER A 72 4.78 17.68 3.73
N ARG A 73 3.72 17.07 4.27
CA ARG A 73 3.75 15.64 4.61
C ARG A 73 2.55 14.89 4.05
N LEU A 74 2.85 13.93 3.18
CA LEU A 74 1.91 12.94 2.66
C LEU A 74 2.26 11.57 3.24
N GLU A 75 1.31 10.96 3.94
CA GLU A 75 1.46 9.63 4.52
C GLU A 75 0.25 8.79 4.20
N GLY A 76 0.43 7.54 3.82
CA GLY A 76 -0.70 6.67 3.57
C GLY A 76 -0.33 5.23 3.25
N VAL A 77 -1.36 4.48 2.87
CA VAL A 77 -1.30 3.09 2.53
C VAL A 77 -1.97 2.87 1.17
N ALA A 78 -1.25 2.17 0.30
CA ALA A 78 -1.80 1.62 -0.93
C ALA A 78 -2.47 0.28 -0.64
N PHE A 79 -3.72 0.11 -1.05
CA PHE A 79 -4.47 -1.12 -0.85
C PHE A 79 -5.26 -1.54 -2.10
N PRO A 80 -5.43 -2.86 -2.32
CA PRO A 80 -6.14 -3.38 -3.46
C PRO A 80 -7.65 -3.12 -3.32
N VAL A 81 -8.31 -2.84 -4.44
CA VAL A 81 -9.78 -2.76 -4.54
C VAL A 81 -10.29 -3.64 -5.67
N SER A 82 -11.56 -4.06 -5.60
CA SER A 82 -12.26 -4.76 -6.70
C SER A 82 -11.56 -6.02 -7.25
N GLY A 83 -10.71 -6.68 -6.45
CA GLY A 83 -9.97 -7.89 -6.86
C GLY A 83 -8.62 -7.63 -7.53
N SER A 84 -8.21 -6.37 -7.67
CA SER A 84 -6.85 -5.99 -8.10
C SER A 84 -5.81 -6.50 -7.09
N GLN A 85 -4.60 -6.78 -7.56
CA GLN A 85 -3.47 -7.13 -6.68
C GLN A 85 -2.36 -6.11 -6.87
N ILE A 86 -1.79 -5.67 -5.75
CA ILE A 86 -0.60 -4.82 -5.77
C ILE A 86 0.62 -5.75 -5.89
N THR A 87 1.30 -5.65 -7.02
CA THR A 87 2.56 -6.36 -7.28
C THR A 87 3.75 -5.43 -7.00
N ASP A 88 4.95 -6.01 -6.86
CA ASP A 88 6.18 -5.23 -6.70
C ASP A 88 6.44 -4.29 -7.89
N ALA A 89 5.97 -4.66 -9.09
CA ALA A 89 6.05 -3.81 -10.28
C ALA A 89 5.19 -2.53 -10.12
N VAL A 90 3.92 -2.69 -9.76
CA VAL A 90 3.01 -1.54 -9.51
C VAL A 90 3.54 -0.64 -8.40
N ARG A 91 4.00 -1.24 -7.29
CA ARG A 91 4.67 -0.51 -6.21
C ARG A 91 5.87 0.28 -6.74
N GLY A 92 6.74 -0.37 -7.52
CA GLY A 92 7.94 0.24 -8.08
C GLY A 92 7.63 1.44 -8.99
N GLU A 93 6.62 1.32 -9.84
CA GLU A 93 6.16 2.40 -10.74
C GLU A 93 5.65 3.61 -9.95
N LEU A 94 4.81 3.39 -8.93
CA LEU A 94 4.28 4.45 -8.08
C LEU A 94 5.38 5.18 -7.29
N VAL A 95 6.29 4.40 -6.69
CA VAL A 95 7.43 4.95 -5.94
C VAL A 95 8.35 5.75 -6.87
N ALA A 96 8.68 5.21 -8.05
CA ALA A 96 9.49 5.89 -9.04
C ALA A 96 8.84 7.20 -9.52
N TRP A 97 7.51 7.21 -9.67
CA TRP A 97 6.78 8.41 -10.06
C TRP A 97 6.95 9.54 -9.04
N LEU A 98 6.83 9.25 -7.74
CA LEU A 98 7.08 10.26 -6.69
C LEU A 98 8.55 10.66 -6.61
N GLN A 99 9.49 9.74 -6.79
CA GLN A 99 10.93 10.05 -6.75
C GLN A 99 11.39 10.95 -7.90
N ALA A 100 10.75 10.86 -9.07
CA ALA A 100 11.08 11.68 -10.23
C ALA A 100 10.63 13.15 -10.09
N ARG A 101 9.80 13.46 -9.09
CA ARG A 101 9.19 14.77 -8.89
C ARG A 101 10.08 15.70 -8.08
N ALA A 102 10.31 16.90 -8.61
CA ALA A 102 11.13 17.92 -7.96
C ALA A 102 10.50 18.41 -6.65
N GLU A 103 9.18 18.31 -6.53
CA GLU A 103 8.43 18.72 -5.34
C GLU A 103 8.69 17.80 -4.13
N VAL A 104 9.14 16.57 -4.35
CA VAL A 104 9.41 15.60 -3.29
C VAL A 104 10.82 15.79 -2.74
N GLN A 105 10.93 15.96 -1.43
CA GLN A 105 12.19 16.09 -0.70
C GLN A 105 12.74 14.72 -0.28
N SER A 106 11.89 13.87 0.27
CA SER A 106 12.26 12.50 0.68
C SER A 106 11.06 11.58 0.55
N LEU A 107 11.33 10.31 0.25
CA LEU A 107 10.31 9.28 0.10
C LEU A 107 10.73 8.00 0.82
N GLU A 108 9.86 7.50 1.68
CA GLU A 108 9.98 6.21 2.32
C GLU A 108 8.79 5.33 1.90
N ALA A 109 9.08 4.15 1.36
CA ALA A 109 8.06 3.19 0.98
C ALA A 109 8.43 1.80 1.50
N SER A 110 7.56 1.22 2.32
CA SER A 110 7.73 -0.15 2.85
C SER A 110 7.65 -1.20 1.73
N GLU A 111 8.08 -2.43 2.02
CA GLU A 111 7.83 -3.59 1.16
C GLU A 111 6.33 -3.93 1.11
N LEU A 112 5.96 -4.88 0.24
CA LEU A 112 4.60 -5.40 0.25
C LEU A 112 4.34 -6.20 1.53
N ILE A 113 3.35 -5.77 2.28
CA ILE A 113 2.91 -6.38 3.53
C ILE A 113 1.48 -6.90 3.41
N ASP A 114 1.14 -7.91 4.22
CA ASP A 114 -0.23 -8.35 4.38
C ASP A 114 -0.99 -7.35 5.25
N LEU A 115 -1.86 -6.54 4.64
CA LEU A 115 -2.56 -5.43 5.33
C LEU A 115 -3.42 -5.90 6.50
N TRP A 116 -3.78 -7.19 6.56
CA TRP A 116 -4.60 -7.76 7.63
C TRP A 116 -3.78 -8.32 8.79
N HIS A 117 -2.52 -8.69 8.55
CA HIS A 117 -1.69 -9.43 9.51
C HIS A 117 -0.29 -8.83 9.69
N ALA A 118 -0.02 -7.65 9.13
CA ALA A 118 1.18 -6.87 9.38
C ALA A 118 1.11 -6.27 10.79
N ALA A 119 1.62 -7.01 11.76
CA ALA A 119 1.82 -6.61 13.15
C ALA A 119 3.26 -6.91 13.56
#